data_AF-A0A917E5M5-F1
#
_entry.id   AF-A0A917E5M5-F1
#
_cell.length_a   1.000
_cell.length_b   1.000
_cell.length_c   1.000
_cell.angle_alpha   90.00
_cell.angle_beta   90.00
_cell.angle_gamma   90.00
#
_symmetry.space_group_name_H-M   'P 1'
#
loop_
_entity.id
_entity.type
_entity.pdbx_description
1 polymer ?
#
loop_
_entity_poly.entity_id
_entity_poly.type
_entity_poly.pdbx_seq_one_letter_code
_entity_poly.pdbx_strand_id
1 'polypeptide(L)'
;MKKVIILFIIFLSSFFANSQTCEEYMKFVKSESRGTTYTSYTSDAISKVTFYEVSADYQTYYFAIVCFKKEYSIQCSEYIYQVASSTKTNYAMNYLNSAGEAFWNYIQPYHKNLGCAPDFE
;
A
#
# COMPACT_ATOMS: atom_id res chain seq x y z
N MET A 1 38.43 13.74 -25.16
CA MET A 1 37.06 14.01 -25.64
C MET A 1 36.17 12.76 -25.58
N LYS A 2 36.54 11.61 -26.18
CA LYS A 2 35.73 10.37 -26.11
C LYS A 2 35.44 9.86 -24.67
N LYS A 3 36.39 9.99 -23.73
CA LYS A 3 36.20 9.57 -22.32
C LYS A 3 35.18 10.43 -21.54
N VAL A 4 35.01 11.70 -21.91
CA VAL A 4 34.05 12.62 -21.25
C VAL A 4 32.62 12.29 -21.67
N ILE A 5 32.43 11.87 -22.93
CA ILE A 5 31.12 11.46 -23.47
C ILE A 5 30.61 10.18 -22.76
N ILE A 6 31.50 9.22 -22.48
CA ILE A 6 31.15 7.97 -21.78
C ILE A 6 30.70 8.25 -20.34
N LEU A 7 31.39 9.16 -19.63
CA LEU A 7 31.01 9.58 -18.27
C LEU A 7 29.63 10.27 -18.22
N PHE A 8 29.29 11.04 -19.26
CA PHE A 8 27.99 11.71 -19.35
C PHE A 8 26.83 10.72 -19.58
N ILE A 9 27.06 9.67 -20.39
CA ILE A 9 26.06 8.62 -20.66
C ILE A 9 25.74 7.81 -19.39
N ILE A 10 26.76 7.48 -18.58
CA ILE A 10 26.58 6.74 -17.33
C ILE A 10 25.77 7.56 -16.30
N PHE A 11 26.00 8.88 -16.24
CA PHE A 11 25.27 9.79 -15.34
C PHE A 11 23.79 9.97 -15.74
N LEU A 12 23.45 9.86 -17.03
CA LEU A 12 22.07 9.89 -17.51
C LEU A 12 21.30 8.60 -17.21
N SER A 13 21.98 7.45 -17.18
CA SER A 13 21.32 6.15 -16.91
C SER A 13 20.90 5.93 -15.46
N SER A 14 21.48 6.66 -14.50
CA SER A 14 21.13 6.54 -13.07
C SER A 14 19.78 7.16 -12.68
N PHE A 15 19.14 7.93 -13.56
CA PHE A 15 17.86 8.58 -13.26
C PHE A 15 16.62 7.67 -13.47
N PHE A 16 16.79 6.46 -13.99
CA PHE A 16 15.66 5.55 -14.29
C PHE A 16 15.47 4.41 -13.28
N ALA A 17 16.28 4.35 -12.21
CA ALA A 17 16.11 3.34 -11.17
C ALA A 17 15.17 3.89 -10.09
N ASN A 18 13.90 3.49 -10.12
CA ASN A 18 12.94 3.33 -9.00
C ASN A 18 11.48 3.49 -9.46
N SER A 19 11.02 2.63 -10.35
CA SER A 19 9.59 2.57 -10.72
C SER A 19 9.11 1.13 -10.60
N GLN A 20 9.21 0.52 -9.41
CA GLN A 20 8.21 -0.49 -9.11
C GLN A 20 6.89 0.25 -8.94
N THR A 21 5.91 -0.04 -9.79
CA THR A 21 4.61 0.62 -9.71
C THR A 21 3.86 0.11 -8.49
N CYS A 22 2.95 0.93 -7.93
CA CYS A 22 2.08 0.50 -6.82
C CYS A 22 1.26 -0.76 -7.17
N GLU A 23 0.94 -0.93 -8.45
CA GLU A 23 0.29 -2.14 -8.97
C GLU A 23 1.20 -3.37 -8.89
N GLU A 24 2.48 -3.23 -9.20
CA GLU A 24 3.46 -4.32 -9.08
C GLU A 24 3.64 -4.73 -7.62
N TYR A 25 3.73 -3.78 -6.68
CA TYR A 25 3.75 -4.09 -5.24
C TYR A 25 2.50 -4.86 -4.82
N MET A 26 1.31 -4.39 -5.21
CA MET A 26 0.06 -5.08 -4.90
C MET A 26 0.01 -6.49 -5.48
N LYS A 27 0.46 -6.66 -6.73
CA LYS A 27 0.50 -7.97 -7.39
C LYS A 27 1.44 -8.92 -6.68
N PHE A 28 2.62 -8.45 -6.27
CA PHE A 28 3.61 -9.22 -5.53
C PHE A 28 3.08 -9.65 -4.15
N VAL A 29 2.57 -8.73 -3.33
CA VAL A 29 2.09 -9.11 -1.98
C VAL A 29 0.90 -10.06 -2.04
N LYS A 30 0.04 -9.93 -3.06
CA LYS A 30 -1.09 -10.84 -3.32
C LYS A 30 -0.64 -12.23 -3.78
N SER A 31 0.51 -12.37 -4.46
CA SER A 31 1.04 -13.68 -4.85
C SER A 31 1.74 -14.40 -3.71
N GLU A 32 2.40 -13.66 -2.82
CA GLU A 32 3.18 -14.24 -1.71
C GLU A 32 2.32 -14.61 -0.48
N SER A 33 1.14 -14.01 -0.32
CA SER A 33 0.33 -14.19 0.90
C SER A 33 -1.17 -14.19 0.63
N ARG A 34 -1.91 -15.07 1.31
CA ARG A 34 -3.37 -15.24 1.16
C ARG A 34 -4.19 -14.06 1.71
N GLY A 35 -3.57 -13.24 2.56
CA GLY A 35 -4.16 -12.04 3.16
C GLY A 35 -5.31 -12.29 4.16
N THR A 36 -5.57 -11.32 5.02
CA THR A 36 -6.74 -11.29 5.93
C THR A 36 -7.59 -10.07 5.65
N THR A 37 -8.85 -10.28 5.25
CA THR A 37 -9.75 -9.20 4.81
C THR A 37 -10.77 -8.82 5.88
N TYR A 38 -10.94 -7.52 6.11
CA TYR A 38 -11.95 -6.92 6.97
C TYR A 38 -12.88 -6.06 6.11
N THR A 39 -14.11 -6.53 5.89
CA THR A 39 -15.10 -5.85 5.05
C THR A 39 -15.96 -4.91 5.88
N SER A 40 -16.16 -3.70 5.39
CA SER A 40 -16.91 -2.62 6.05
C SER A 40 -18.18 -2.32 5.27
N TYR A 41 -19.29 -2.94 5.66
CA TYR A 41 -20.57 -2.79 4.97
C TYR A 41 -21.19 -1.40 5.17
N THR A 42 -21.03 -0.83 6.35
CA THR A 42 -21.65 0.44 6.78
C THR A 42 -20.81 1.68 6.53
N SER A 43 -19.55 1.55 6.13
CA SER A 43 -18.67 2.70 5.90
C SER A 43 -18.93 3.34 4.54
N ASP A 44 -19.04 4.67 4.48
CA ASP A 44 -19.27 5.39 3.22
C ASP A 44 -18.02 5.45 2.32
N ALA A 45 -16.83 5.49 2.91
CA ALA A 45 -15.57 5.68 2.19
C ALA A 45 -14.78 4.38 1.97
N ILE A 46 -14.83 3.44 2.91
CA ILE A 46 -14.00 2.22 2.87
C ILE A 46 -14.89 1.01 2.68
N SER A 47 -14.59 0.22 1.65
CA SER A 47 -15.30 -1.04 1.38
C SER A 47 -14.68 -2.20 2.14
N LYS A 48 -13.34 -2.30 2.12
CA LYS A 48 -12.59 -3.33 2.85
C LYS A 48 -11.12 -2.95 3.00
N VAL A 49 -10.46 -3.61 3.95
CA VAL A 49 -9.00 -3.59 4.09
C VAL A 49 -8.51 -5.03 4.15
N THR A 50 -7.48 -5.35 3.35
CA THR A 50 -6.83 -6.66 3.39
C THR A 50 -5.38 -6.51 3.84
N PHE A 51 -5.01 -7.25 4.88
CA PHE A 51 -3.65 -7.27 5.42
C PHE A 51 -2.86 -8.47 4.90
N TYR A 52 -1.62 -8.25 4.51
CA TYR A 52 -0.70 -9.27 4.01
C TYR A 52 0.57 -9.30 4.87
N GLU A 53 1.10 -10.50 5.06
CA GLU A 53 2.38 -10.75 5.74
C GLU A 53 3.28 -11.47 4.75
N VAL A 54 4.41 -10.86 4.41
CA VAL A 54 5.37 -11.37 3.43
C VAL A 54 6.71 -11.55 4.12
N SER A 55 7.28 -12.74 4.04
CA SER A 55 8.59 -13.04 4.61
C SER A 55 9.66 -12.99 3.52
N ALA A 56 10.67 -12.12 3.69
CA ALA A 56 11.81 -12.00 2.80
C ALA A 56 13.07 -11.70 3.62
N ASP A 57 14.21 -12.28 3.24
CA ASP A 57 15.50 -12.06 3.91
C ASP A 57 15.48 -12.23 5.43
N TYR A 58 14.77 -13.26 5.92
CA TYR A 58 14.57 -13.56 7.34
C TYR A 58 13.82 -12.46 8.13
N GLN A 59 13.18 -11.52 7.43
CA GLN A 59 12.33 -10.48 8.00
C GLN A 59 10.88 -10.65 7.52
N THR A 60 9.93 -10.25 8.36
CA THR A 60 8.51 -10.19 7.99
C THR A 60 8.10 -8.75 7.75
N TYR A 61 7.53 -8.50 6.58
CA TYR A 61 6.99 -7.22 6.16
C TYR A 61 5.46 -7.28 6.17
N TYR A 62 4.84 -6.19 6.61
CA TYR A 62 3.39 -6.11 6.79
C TYR A 62 2.82 -5.07 5.84
N PHE A 63 1.79 -5.45 5.11
CA PHE A 63 1.13 -4.60 4.14
C PHE A 63 -0.37 -4.53 4.39
N ALA A 64 -0.96 -3.39 4.09
CA ALA A 64 -2.41 -3.20 4.04
C ALA A 64 -2.80 -2.72 2.64
N ILE A 65 -3.76 -3.37 2.01
CA ILE A 65 -4.41 -2.89 0.79
C ILE A 65 -5.79 -2.36 1.20
N VAL A 66 -6.00 -1.06 1.02
CA VAL A 66 -7.25 -0.37 1.35
C VAL A 66 -8.07 -0.18 0.08
N CYS A 67 -9.31 -0.62 0.10
CA CYS A 67 -10.26 -0.56 -1.01
C CYS A 67 -11.29 0.53 -0.71
N PHE A 68 -11.10 1.72 -1.30
CA PHE A 68 -11.99 2.88 -1.14
C PHE A 68 -13.17 2.79 -2.11
N LYS A 69 -14.38 3.02 -1.59
CA LYS A 69 -15.59 3.03 -2.39
C LYS A 69 -15.50 4.14 -3.44
N LYS A 70 -15.94 3.83 -4.66
CA LYS A 70 -16.17 4.81 -5.71
C LYS A 70 -17.66 5.09 -5.79
N GLU A 71 -18.00 6.35 -6.01
CA GLU A 71 -19.40 6.73 -6.26
C GLU A 71 -19.95 5.92 -7.43
N TYR A 72 -21.12 5.33 -7.25
CA TYR A 72 -21.84 4.55 -8.27
C TYR A 72 -21.14 3.30 -8.83
N SER A 73 -20.11 2.75 -8.17
CA SER A 73 -19.40 1.55 -8.66
C SER A 73 -19.40 0.38 -7.68
N ILE A 74 -19.49 -0.83 -8.22
CA ILE A 74 -19.25 -2.10 -7.48
C ILE A 74 -17.75 -2.29 -7.21
N GLN A 75 -16.90 -1.65 -8.01
CA GLN A 75 -15.45 -1.68 -7.88
C GLN A 75 -14.96 -0.56 -6.95
N CYS A 76 -13.80 -0.79 -6.31
CA CYS A 76 -13.15 0.19 -5.46
C CYS A 76 -11.79 0.60 -6.04
N SER A 77 -11.23 1.72 -5.55
CA SER A 77 -9.81 2.02 -5.75
C SER A 77 -9.00 1.32 -4.67
N GLU A 78 -8.01 0.52 -5.06
CA GLU A 78 -7.09 -0.15 -4.14
C GLU A 78 -5.79 0.63 -4.01
N TYR A 79 -5.31 0.82 -2.77
CA TYR A 79 -4.02 1.44 -2.47
C TYR A 79 -3.29 0.64 -1.41
N ILE A 80 -1.98 0.50 -1.59
CA ILE A 80 -1.12 -0.30 -0.72
C ILE A 80 -0.31 0.57 0.23
N TYR A 81 -0.21 0.10 1.47
CA TYR A 81 0.54 0.71 2.56
C TYR A 81 1.47 -0.35 3.16
N GLN A 82 2.73 0.01 3.40
CA GLN A 82 3.62 -0.77 4.26
C GLN A 82 3.44 -0.28 5.69
N VAL A 83 2.95 -1.14 6.57
CA VAL A 83 2.48 -0.79 7.92
C VAL A 83 3.29 -1.52 9.00
N ALA A 84 3.11 -1.14 10.27
CA ALA A 84 3.69 -1.89 11.38
C ALA A 84 2.94 -3.21 11.65
N SER A 85 3.62 -4.16 12.31
CA SER A 85 3.07 -5.47 12.68
C SER A 85 1.80 -5.40 13.53
N SER A 86 1.67 -4.39 14.39
CA SER A 86 0.52 -4.16 15.26
C SER A 86 -0.72 -3.61 14.54
N THR A 87 -0.55 -3.08 13.32
CA THR A 87 -1.59 -2.34 12.60
C THR A 87 -2.82 -3.20 12.32
N LYS A 88 -2.62 -4.46 11.93
CA LYS A 88 -3.70 -5.42 11.67
C LYS A 88 -4.60 -5.56 12.90
N THR A 89 -4.01 -5.81 14.06
CA THR A 89 -4.75 -6.00 15.31
C THR A 89 -5.47 -4.72 15.72
N ASN A 90 -4.81 -3.56 15.65
CA ASN A 90 -5.41 -2.27 15.98
C ASN A 90 -6.60 -1.94 15.07
N TYR A 91 -6.46 -2.15 13.76
CA TYR A 91 -7.56 -1.95 12.82
C TYR A 91 -8.70 -2.94 13.09
N ALA A 92 -8.40 -4.23 13.27
CA ALA A 92 -9.38 -5.28 13.52
C ALA A 92 -10.25 -5.03 14.76
N MET A 93 -9.70 -4.40 15.80
CA MET A 93 -10.43 -4.06 17.03
C MET A 93 -11.38 -2.87 16.86
N ASN A 94 -11.15 -2.01 15.86
CA ASN A 94 -11.84 -0.70 15.77
C ASN A 94 -12.70 -0.54 14.50
N TYR A 95 -12.45 -1.29 13.43
CA TYR A 95 -13.07 -1.04 12.12
C TYR A 95 -14.60 -1.22 12.10
N LEU A 96 -15.16 -2.04 13.01
CA LEU A 96 -16.61 -2.22 13.12
C LEU A 96 -17.32 -0.98 13.68
N ASN A 97 -16.63 -0.19 14.52
CA ASN A 97 -17.17 1.07 15.02
C ASN A 97 -17.12 2.14 13.93
N SER A 98 -15.97 2.29 13.28
CA SER A 98 -15.77 3.19 12.16
C SER A 98 -14.53 2.77 11.36
N ALA A 99 -14.74 2.24 10.15
CA ALA A 99 -13.64 1.85 9.27
C ALA A 99 -12.80 3.05 8.84
N GLY A 100 -13.44 4.20 8.61
CA GLY A 100 -12.77 5.44 8.25
C GLY A 100 -11.86 5.95 9.38
N GLU A 101 -12.36 5.97 10.62
CA GLU A 101 -11.55 6.37 11.77
C GLU A 101 -10.41 5.38 12.04
N ALA A 102 -10.69 4.08 11.96
CA ALA A 102 -9.66 3.05 12.08
C ALA A 102 -8.57 3.18 11.00
N PHE A 103 -8.95 3.54 9.77
CA PHE A 103 -7.99 3.85 8.71
C PHE A 103 -7.13 5.07 9.05
N TRP A 104 -7.75 6.19 9.43
CA TRP A 104 -7.03 7.42 9.76
C TRP A 104 -6.07 7.26 10.94
N ASN A 105 -6.46 6.48 11.95
CA ASN A 105 -5.64 6.29 13.14
C ASN A 105 -4.50 5.28 12.95
N TYR A 106 -4.71 4.23 12.15
CA TYR A 106 -3.79 3.09 12.14
C TYR A 106 -3.12 2.81 10.80
N ILE A 107 -3.71 3.21 9.67
CA ILE A 107 -3.16 2.93 8.33
C ILE A 107 -2.61 4.20 7.67
N GLN A 108 -3.39 5.28 7.68
CA GLN A 108 -3.02 6.53 7.04
C GLN A 108 -1.67 7.12 7.50
N PRO A 109 -1.23 6.98 8.77
CA PRO A 109 0.07 7.49 9.20
C PRO A 109 1.25 6.93 8.38
N TYR A 110 1.06 5.80 7.70
CA TYR A 110 2.06 5.15 6.85
C TYR A 110 2.02 5.56 5.37
N HIS A 111 1.23 6.58 4.99
CA HIS A 111 1.01 6.97 3.59
C HIS A 111 2.31 7.25 2.79
N LYS A 112 3.37 7.72 3.45
CA LYS A 112 4.66 8.05 2.79
C LYS A 112 5.58 6.86 2.59
N ASN A 113 5.36 5.72 3.25
CA ASN A 113 6.32 4.61 3.26
C ASN A 113 6.57 4.04 1.86
N LEU A 114 5.51 3.85 1.08
CA LEU A 114 5.58 3.36 -0.30
C LEU A 114 5.33 4.45 -1.34
N GLY A 115 4.84 5.63 -0.95
CA GLY A 115 4.38 6.65 -1.89
C GLY A 115 3.18 6.21 -2.75
N CYS A 116 2.46 5.16 -2.32
CA CYS A 116 1.34 4.55 -3.05
C CYS A 116 -0.03 4.91 -2.48
N ALA A 117 -0.07 5.77 -1.46
CA ALA A 117 -1.31 6.29 -0.94
C ALA A 117 -1.94 7.28 -1.93
N PRO A 118 -3.28 7.36 -1.99
CA PRO A 118 -3.93 8.43 -2.73
C PRO A 118 -3.63 9.79 -2.08
N ASP A 119 -3.68 10.82 -2.91
CA ASP A 119 -3.70 12.18 -2.40
C ASP A 119 -5.11 12.52 -1.90
N PHE A 120 -5.19 13.12 -0.72
CA PHE A 120 -6.44 13.53 -0.09
C PHE A 120 -6.58 15.06 -0.01
N GLU A 121 -5.65 15.81 -0.63
CA GLU A 121 -5.70 17.28 -0.75
C GLU A 121 -6.66 17.78 -1.85
#